data_AF-A0A7L5BSX3-F1
#
_entry.id   AF-A0A7L5BSX3-F1
#
_cell.length_a   1.000
_cell.length_b   1.000
_cell.length_c   1.000
_cell.angle_alpha   90.00
_cell.angle_beta   90.00
_cell.angle_gamma   90.00
#
_symmetry.space_group_name_H-M   'P 1'
#
loop_
_entity.id
_entity.type
_entity.pdbx_description
1 polymer ?
#
loop_
_entity_poly.entity_id
_entity_poly.type
_entity_poly.pdbx_seq_one_letter_code
_entity_poly.pdbx_strand_id
1 'polypeptide(L)'
;MNKHSLRAAFMAVGLSVAATPALASVVATLTERPGDVLITMEGSLDLSSLGAGQFLPNSVDVNGLFPTNGEIFVEPPSDPNIKVFEVAGALTPFGSSGLTFGAFLSGDQLAFFQNGPGTIQIQVSSNYVSNAALLSMASVSGSFASLGLTEGAFVTNLPGDQTLTVVVGATPVPLPASLPLLAAALGGLVFWRRRAA
;
A
#
# COMPACT_ATOMS: atom_id res chain seq x y z
N MET A 1 38.07 -7.91 55.60
CA MET A 1 38.20 -8.90 54.51
C MET A 1 37.03 -8.67 53.55
N ASN A 2 37.28 -7.93 52.47
CA ASN A 2 36.27 -7.32 51.61
C ASN A 2 35.79 -8.29 50.54
N LYS A 3 34.47 -8.51 50.44
CA LYS A 3 33.84 -9.33 49.39
C LYS A 3 33.48 -8.42 48.21
N HIS A 4 34.26 -8.48 47.14
CA HIS A 4 33.99 -7.78 45.89
C HIS A 4 32.92 -8.52 45.07
N SER A 5 31.78 -7.88 44.83
CA SER A 5 30.70 -8.40 43.98
C SER A 5 30.97 -8.07 42.50
N LEU A 6 31.17 -9.11 41.70
CA LEU A 6 31.36 -9.02 40.25
C LEU A 6 30.00 -8.70 39.59
N ARG A 7 29.88 -7.52 38.97
CA ARG A 7 28.72 -7.16 38.14
C ARG A 7 28.95 -7.67 36.70
N ALA A 8 28.21 -8.70 36.31
CA ALA A 8 28.24 -9.22 34.94
C ALA A 8 27.47 -8.26 34.00
N ALA A 9 28.19 -7.64 33.07
CA ALA A 9 27.61 -6.84 31.99
C ALA A 9 27.25 -7.78 30.82
N PHE A 10 25.95 -7.96 30.56
CA PHE A 10 25.46 -8.64 29.36
C PHE A 10 25.52 -7.65 28.18
N MET A 11 26.46 -7.89 27.26
CA MET A 11 26.57 -7.16 26.00
C MET A 11 25.60 -7.78 25.00
N ALA A 12 24.49 -7.09 24.72
CA ALA A 12 23.53 -7.51 23.71
C ALA A 12 24.08 -7.17 22.32
N VAL A 13 24.50 -8.18 21.57
CA VAL A 13 24.82 -8.04 20.15
C VAL A 13 23.50 -8.02 19.39
N GLY A 14 23.07 -6.83 18.96
CA GLY A 14 21.93 -6.67 18.07
C GLY A 14 22.31 -7.14 16.67
N LEU A 15 21.71 -8.25 16.21
CA LEU A 15 21.73 -8.62 14.80
C LEU A 15 20.89 -7.59 14.03
N SER A 16 21.55 -6.65 13.36
CA SER A 16 20.94 -5.84 12.31
C SER A 16 20.84 -6.69 11.04
N VAL A 17 19.69 -7.34 10.85
CA VAL A 17 19.36 -7.94 9.55
C VAL A 17 19.20 -6.77 8.57
N ALA A 18 20.09 -6.69 7.57
CA ALA A 18 19.93 -5.74 6.48
C ALA A 18 18.66 -6.11 5.72
N ALA A 19 17.61 -5.30 5.87
CA ALA A 19 16.42 -5.43 5.04
C ALA A 19 16.85 -5.15 3.60
N THR A 20 16.74 -6.16 2.71
CA THR A 20 16.84 -5.90 1.28
C THR A 20 15.75 -4.90 0.93
N PRO A 21 16.05 -3.83 0.16
CA PRO A 21 15.01 -2.91 -0.29
C PRO A 21 13.94 -3.73 -1.00
N ALA A 22 12.71 -3.68 -0.51
CA ALA A 22 11.58 -4.27 -1.21
C ALA A 22 11.48 -3.59 -2.58
N LEU A 23 11.21 -4.35 -3.63
CA LEU A 23 10.88 -3.77 -4.92
C LEU A 23 9.71 -2.80 -4.73
N ALA A 24 9.80 -1.61 -5.34
CA ALA A 24 8.73 -0.63 -5.25
C ALA A 24 7.44 -1.24 -5.82
N SER A 25 6.41 -1.27 -5.00
CA SER A 25 5.13 -1.89 -5.33
C SER A 25 4.04 -1.15 -4.60
N VAL A 26 2.89 -1.01 -5.24
CA VAL A 26 1.68 -0.46 -4.63
C VAL A 26 0.67 -1.57 -4.51
N VAL A 27 0.07 -1.71 -3.33
CA VAL A 27 -1.04 -2.63 -3.07
C VAL A 27 -2.28 -1.82 -2.75
N ALA A 28 -3.30 -1.92 -3.61
CA ALA A 28 -4.63 -1.38 -3.39
C ALA A 28 -5.54 -2.48 -2.84
N THR A 29 -5.95 -2.37 -1.59
CA THR A 29 -6.86 -3.31 -0.93
C THR A 29 -8.27 -2.74 -0.88
N LEU A 30 -9.23 -3.49 -1.43
CA LEU A 30 -10.66 -3.18 -1.39
C LEU A 30 -11.32 -4.08 -0.35
N THR A 31 -11.87 -3.46 0.69
CA THR A 31 -12.56 -4.14 1.80
C THR A 31 -14.00 -3.69 1.87
N GLU A 32 -14.93 -4.64 1.73
CA GLU A 32 -16.36 -4.36 1.90
C GLU A 32 -16.70 -4.13 3.37
N ARG A 33 -17.49 -3.10 3.62
CA ARG A 33 -18.09 -2.78 4.92
C ARG A 33 -19.59 -2.55 4.73
N PRO A 34 -20.39 -2.47 5.80
CA PRO A 34 -21.81 -2.16 5.66
C PRO A 34 -22.03 -0.80 4.97
N GLY A 35 -22.44 -0.83 3.69
CA GLY A 35 -22.83 0.34 2.91
C GLY A 35 -21.72 0.98 2.06
N ASP A 36 -20.45 0.57 2.22
CA ASP A 36 -19.35 1.06 1.39
C ASP A 36 -18.22 0.04 1.19
N VAL A 37 -17.37 0.32 0.22
CA VAL A 37 -16.08 -0.35 0.02
C VAL A 37 -14.97 0.62 0.38
N LEU A 38 -14.16 0.25 1.36
CA LEU A 38 -12.93 0.96 1.71
C LEU A 38 -11.82 0.55 0.76
N ILE A 39 -11.16 1.54 0.17
CA ILE A 39 -9.96 1.40 -0.65
C ILE A 39 -8.79 1.89 0.20
N THR A 40 -7.77 1.07 0.36
CA THR A 40 -6.50 1.45 0.99
C THR A 40 -5.38 1.16 0.03
N MET A 41 -4.57 2.15 -0.30
CA MET A 41 -3.39 2.00 -1.15
C MET A 41 -2.13 2.22 -0.31
N GLU A 42 -1.25 1.23 -0.29
CA GLU A 42 0.01 1.30 0.45
C GLU A 42 1.18 0.88 -0.42
N GLY A 43 2.36 1.40 -0.14
CA GLY A 43 3.59 0.93 -0.78
C GLY A 43 4.56 2.04 -1.13
N SER A 44 5.20 1.93 -2.29
CA SER A 44 6.08 2.96 -2.84
C SER A 44 6.21 2.81 -4.35
N LEU A 45 6.61 3.89 -5.02
CA LEU A 45 6.92 3.91 -6.44
C LEU A 45 8.34 4.45 -6.66
N ASP A 46 9.13 3.73 -7.44
CA ASP A 46 10.35 4.23 -8.03
C ASP A 46 10.01 5.04 -9.29
N LEU A 47 10.07 6.37 -9.17
CA LEU A 47 9.79 7.27 -10.28
C LEU A 47 10.88 7.22 -11.37
N SER A 48 12.10 6.78 -11.04
CA SER A 48 13.23 6.83 -11.97
C SER A 48 13.08 5.84 -13.13
N SER A 49 12.37 4.74 -12.90
CA SER A 49 12.05 3.73 -13.91
C SER A 49 10.79 4.04 -14.74
N LEU A 50 9.97 5.01 -14.31
CA LEU A 50 8.77 5.45 -15.04
C LEU A 50 9.08 6.46 -16.16
N GLY A 51 10.31 6.98 -16.22
CA GLY A 51 10.73 7.98 -17.20
C GLY A 51 10.47 9.43 -16.75
N ALA A 52 10.45 10.36 -17.71
CA ALA A 52 10.28 11.78 -17.41
C ALA A 52 8.81 12.11 -17.14
N GLY A 53 8.49 12.42 -15.88
CA GLY A 53 7.17 12.89 -15.49
C GLY A 53 6.88 14.32 -15.98
N GLN A 54 5.62 14.60 -16.26
CA GLN A 54 5.11 15.94 -16.54
C GLN A 54 4.50 16.54 -15.28
N PHE A 55 4.74 17.82 -15.05
CA PHE A 55 4.08 18.57 -13.98
C PHE A 55 2.85 19.24 -14.54
N LEU A 56 1.69 18.91 -13.99
CA LEU A 56 0.41 19.46 -14.41
C LEU A 56 -0.32 20.09 -13.21
N PRO A 57 -1.09 21.17 -13.42
CA PRO A 57 -2.03 21.62 -12.41
C PRO A 57 -3.00 20.49 -12.08
N ASN A 58 -3.25 20.26 -10.80
CA ASN A 58 -4.30 19.33 -10.39
C ASN A 58 -5.65 19.99 -10.71
N SER A 59 -6.30 19.56 -11.79
CA SER A 59 -7.49 20.22 -12.32
C SER A 59 -8.79 19.53 -11.92
N VAL A 60 -8.72 18.36 -11.29
CA VAL A 60 -9.90 17.59 -10.91
C VAL A 60 -9.66 16.84 -9.61
N ASP A 61 -10.53 17.07 -8.61
CA ASP A 61 -10.56 16.28 -7.38
C ASP A 61 -11.40 15.03 -7.64
N VAL A 62 -10.76 13.90 -7.88
CA VAL A 62 -11.49 12.66 -8.12
C VAL A 62 -10.93 11.52 -7.29
N ASN A 63 -11.81 10.89 -6.52
CA ASN A 63 -11.57 9.56 -6.00
C ASN A 63 -12.62 8.59 -6.54
N GLY A 64 -12.23 7.35 -6.76
CA GLY A 64 -13.15 6.35 -7.30
C GLY A 64 -12.46 5.15 -7.94
N LEU A 65 -13.30 4.36 -8.60
CA LEU A 65 -12.92 3.10 -9.23
C LEU A 65 -13.50 3.06 -10.64
N PHE A 66 -12.75 2.49 -11.57
CA PHE A 66 -13.27 2.06 -12.86
C PHE A 66 -12.88 0.59 -13.09
N PRO A 67 -13.62 -0.37 -12.50
CA PRO A 67 -13.19 -1.77 -12.44
C PRO A 67 -12.99 -2.43 -13.80
N THR A 68 -13.80 -2.07 -14.80
CA THR A 68 -13.68 -2.58 -16.18
C THR A 68 -12.35 -2.18 -16.85
N ASN A 69 -11.79 -1.03 -16.47
CA ASN A 69 -10.51 -0.55 -16.98
C ASN A 69 -9.34 -0.86 -16.03
N GLY A 70 -9.60 -1.40 -14.84
CA GLY A 70 -8.57 -1.60 -13.82
C GLY A 70 -8.07 -0.32 -13.14
N GLU A 71 -8.83 0.78 -13.21
CA GLU A 71 -8.40 2.10 -12.72
C GLU A 71 -8.80 2.32 -11.27
N ILE A 72 -7.90 2.96 -10.52
CA ILE A 72 -8.10 3.39 -9.13
C ILE A 72 -7.45 4.76 -8.98
N PHE A 73 -8.19 5.70 -8.42
CA PHE A 73 -7.70 7.06 -8.17
C PHE A 73 -8.10 7.51 -6.78
N VAL A 74 -7.12 8.00 -6.03
CA VAL A 74 -7.27 8.62 -4.71
C VAL A 74 -6.53 9.96 -4.77
N GLU A 75 -7.27 11.00 -5.12
CA GLU A 75 -6.71 12.34 -5.33
C GLU A 75 -7.24 13.32 -4.27
N PRO A 76 -6.55 13.48 -3.13
CA PRO A 76 -6.90 14.48 -2.14
C PRO A 76 -6.74 15.90 -2.70
N PRO A 77 -7.59 16.85 -2.27
CA PRO A 77 -7.62 18.22 -2.77
C PRO A 77 -6.44 19.09 -2.28
N SER A 78 -5.47 18.49 -1.58
CA SER A 78 -4.43 19.23 -0.87
C SER A 78 -3.23 19.62 -1.73
N ASP A 79 -2.98 18.95 -2.87
CA ASP A 79 -1.87 19.29 -3.75
C ASP A 79 -2.37 20.02 -5.01
N PRO A 80 -2.02 21.30 -5.22
CA PRO A 80 -2.38 22.04 -6.42
C PRO A 80 -1.67 21.53 -7.68
N ASN A 81 -0.63 20.69 -7.53
CA ASN A 81 0.14 20.17 -8.66
C ASN A 81 0.34 18.66 -8.55
N ILE A 82 0.36 18.01 -9.70
CA ILE A 82 0.63 16.58 -9.82
C ILE A 82 1.85 16.33 -10.70
N LYS A 83 2.52 15.21 -10.45
CA LYS A 83 3.44 14.60 -11.41
C LYS A 83 2.70 13.47 -12.11
N VAL A 84 2.72 13.51 -13.43
CA VAL A 84 2.07 12.54 -14.31
C VAL A 84 3.12 11.79 -15.10
N PHE A 85 3.05 10.47 -15.08
CA PHE A 85 3.92 9.58 -15.84
C PHE A 85 3.07 8.75 -16.79
N GLU A 86 3.56 8.56 -18.01
CA GLU A 86 2.94 7.67 -18.98
C GLU A 86 3.87 6.51 -19.26
N VAL A 87 3.37 5.29 -19.07
CA VAL A 87 4.15 4.06 -19.22
C VAL A 87 3.42 3.08 -20.13
N ALA A 88 4.18 2.30 -20.89
CA ALA A 88 3.61 1.25 -21.72
C ALA A 88 3.03 0.13 -20.83
N GLY A 89 1.80 -0.28 -21.10
CA GLY A 89 1.11 -1.33 -20.35
C GLY A 89 -0.41 -1.24 -20.43
N ALA A 90 -1.07 -2.19 -19.78
CA ALA A 90 -2.51 -2.15 -19.57
C ALA A 90 -2.80 -2.49 -18.12
N LEU A 91 -3.69 -1.74 -17.50
CA LEU A 91 -4.20 -2.08 -16.18
C LEU A 91 -5.01 -3.37 -16.27
N THR A 92 -4.89 -4.21 -15.25
CA THR A 92 -5.66 -5.46 -15.16
C THR A 92 -7.06 -5.16 -14.62
N PRO A 93 -8.14 -5.42 -15.38
CA PRO A 93 -9.50 -5.23 -14.88
C PRO A 93 -9.78 -6.10 -13.65
N PHE A 94 -10.52 -5.55 -12.70
CA PHE A 94 -10.90 -6.22 -11.46
C PHE A 94 -12.42 -6.21 -11.24
N GLY A 95 -13.18 -5.99 -12.31
CA GLY A 95 -14.63 -5.99 -12.30
C GLY A 95 -15.24 -5.62 -13.64
N SER A 96 -16.55 -5.45 -13.66
CA SER A 96 -17.35 -5.21 -14.88
C SER A 96 -18.15 -3.92 -14.86
N SER A 97 -18.05 -3.12 -13.79
CA SER A 97 -18.79 -1.86 -13.68
C SER A 97 -18.03 -0.70 -14.30
N GLY A 98 -18.78 0.38 -14.55
CA GLY A 98 -18.25 1.65 -15.01
C GLY A 98 -17.61 2.47 -13.88
N LEU A 99 -17.27 3.71 -14.23
CA LEU A 99 -16.76 4.71 -13.30
C LEU A 99 -17.73 4.92 -12.12
N THR A 100 -17.24 4.74 -10.90
CA THR A 100 -17.95 5.10 -9.67
C THR A 100 -17.09 6.03 -8.84
N PHE A 101 -17.63 7.20 -8.51
CA PHE A 101 -16.97 8.17 -7.64
C PHE A 101 -17.11 7.79 -6.17
N GLY A 102 -16.06 8.05 -5.41
CA GLY A 102 -16.05 7.82 -3.97
C GLY A 102 -16.64 8.98 -3.17
N ALA A 103 -16.82 8.73 -1.87
CA ALA A 103 -17.46 9.66 -0.93
C ALA A 103 -16.47 10.24 0.11
N PHE A 104 -15.37 9.55 0.38
CA PHE A 104 -14.34 9.96 1.33
C PHE A 104 -12.95 9.70 0.75
N LEU A 105 -11.98 10.55 1.12
CA LEU A 105 -10.58 10.41 0.77
C LEU A 105 -9.66 10.93 1.90
N SER A 106 -8.45 10.41 1.99
CA SER A 106 -7.39 10.86 2.90
C SER A 106 -6.03 10.28 2.48
N GLY A 107 -4.93 10.88 2.94
CA GLY A 107 -3.58 10.40 2.71
C GLY A 107 -2.90 11.04 1.50
N ASP A 108 -2.01 10.28 0.86
CA ASP A 108 -1.23 10.73 -0.29
C ASP A 108 -2.06 10.73 -1.57
N GLN A 109 -1.68 11.60 -2.52
CA GLN A 109 -2.24 11.59 -3.87
C GLN A 109 -1.62 10.48 -4.70
N LEU A 110 -2.46 9.57 -5.20
CA LEU A 110 -2.04 8.46 -6.03
C LEU A 110 -3.18 8.00 -6.94
N ALA A 111 -2.89 7.87 -8.23
CA ALA A 111 -3.87 7.40 -9.20
C ALA A 111 -3.24 6.63 -10.36
N PHE A 112 -4.00 5.67 -10.89
CA PHE A 112 -3.64 4.82 -12.02
C PHE A 112 -4.81 4.80 -13.01
N PHE A 113 -4.56 5.26 -14.24
CA PHE A 113 -5.54 5.37 -15.30
C PHE A 113 -5.08 4.67 -16.58
N GLN A 114 -6.03 4.26 -17.42
CA GLN A 114 -5.72 3.87 -18.79
C GLN A 114 -5.75 5.13 -19.69
N ASN A 115 -4.62 5.55 -20.23
CA ASN A 115 -4.54 6.69 -21.17
C ASN A 115 -4.46 6.22 -22.62
N GLY A 116 -5.51 5.53 -23.07
CA GLY A 116 -5.57 4.91 -24.39
C GLY A 116 -4.96 3.51 -24.48
N PRO A 117 -5.00 2.87 -25.66
CA PRO A 117 -4.58 1.48 -25.82
C PRO A 117 -3.09 1.29 -25.51
N GLY A 118 -2.78 0.47 -24.50
CA GLY A 118 -1.40 0.10 -24.18
C GLY A 118 -0.59 1.16 -23.43
N THR A 119 -1.25 2.19 -22.89
CA THR A 119 -0.62 3.22 -22.05
C THR A 119 -1.33 3.35 -20.71
N ILE A 120 -0.56 3.23 -19.62
CA ILE A 120 -1.00 3.52 -18.25
C ILE A 120 -0.50 4.92 -17.90
N GLN A 121 -1.37 5.73 -17.33
CA GLN A 121 -0.99 6.99 -16.70
C GLN A 121 -0.96 6.80 -15.19
N ILE A 122 0.16 7.21 -14.57
CA ILE A 122 0.37 7.17 -13.12
C ILE A 122 0.48 8.60 -12.65
N GLN A 123 -0.34 8.96 -11.66
CA GLN A 123 -0.29 10.29 -11.05
C GLN A 123 0.09 10.18 -9.58
N VAL A 124 0.96 11.07 -9.14
CA VAL A 124 1.36 11.24 -7.74
C VAL A 124 1.42 12.72 -7.40
N SER A 125 1.41 13.05 -6.10
CA SER A 125 1.70 14.42 -5.63
C SER A 125 2.98 14.96 -6.27
N SER A 126 2.98 16.25 -6.59
CA SER A 126 4.16 16.94 -7.13
C SER A 126 5.37 16.87 -6.18
N ASN A 127 5.13 16.73 -4.88
CA ASN A 127 6.15 16.62 -3.85
C ASN A 127 6.55 15.18 -3.53
N TYR A 128 5.93 14.17 -4.17
CA TYR A 128 6.33 12.78 -3.98
C TYR A 128 7.79 12.57 -4.40
N VAL A 129 8.52 11.85 -3.53
CA VAL A 129 9.93 11.48 -3.71
C VAL A 129 9.99 9.99 -4.02
N SER A 130 10.78 9.62 -5.03
CA SER A 130 10.95 8.22 -5.43
C SER A 130 11.27 7.31 -4.24
N ASN A 131 10.59 6.17 -4.15
CA ASN A 131 10.65 5.18 -3.08
C ASN A 131 10.16 5.64 -1.69
N ALA A 132 9.60 6.85 -1.56
CA ALA A 132 8.94 7.24 -0.32
C ALA A 132 7.68 6.38 -0.09
N ALA A 133 7.36 6.13 1.17
CA ALA A 133 6.14 5.42 1.52
C ALA A 133 4.91 6.21 1.05
N LEU A 134 3.95 5.49 0.50
CA LEU A 134 2.63 5.96 0.09
C LEU A 134 1.59 5.32 0.99
N LEU A 135 0.66 6.14 1.48
CA LEU A 135 -0.53 5.68 2.17
C LEU A 135 -1.72 6.56 1.77
N SER A 136 -2.68 5.95 1.09
CA SER A 136 -3.91 6.62 0.66
C SER A 136 -5.12 5.80 1.05
N MET A 137 -6.21 6.47 1.39
CA MET A 137 -7.46 5.84 1.75
C MET A 137 -8.62 6.55 1.06
N ALA A 138 -9.58 5.78 0.55
CA ALA A 138 -10.82 6.30 0.01
C ALA A 138 -11.98 5.36 0.33
N SER A 139 -13.23 5.82 0.22
CA SER A 139 -14.37 4.92 0.23
C SER A 139 -15.34 5.20 -0.91
N VAL A 140 -16.00 4.16 -1.38
CA VAL A 140 -17.01 4.20 -2.44
C VAL A 140 -18.28 3.53 -1.93
N SER A 141 -19.42 4.20 -2.04
CA SER A 141 -20.70 3.66 -1.56
C SER A 141 -21.13 2.42 -2.35
N GLY A 142 -21.60 1.38 -1.66
CA GLY A 142 -22.05 0.13 -2.26
C GLY A 142 -21.42 -1.12 -1.64
N SER A 143 -21.58 -2.23 -2.33
CA SER A 143 -20.96 -3.53 -2.07
C SER A 143 -20.11 -3.95 -3.27
N PHE A 144 -19.26 -4.97 -3.12
CA PHE A 144 -18.56 -5.59 -4.24
C PHE A 144 -19.52 -5.98 -5.35
N ALA A 145 -20.67 -6.57 -5.00
CA ALA A 145 -21.69 -6.95 -5.98
C ALA A 145 -22.28 -5.74 -6.71
N SER A 146 -22.66 -4.67 -6.00
CA SER A 146 -23.26 -3.48 -6.65
C SER A 146 -22.24 -2.70 -7.48
N LEU A 147 -20.97 -2.75 -7.08
CA LEU A 147 -19.84 -2.16 -7.80
C LEU A 147 -19.26 -3.09 -8.86
N GLY A 148 -19.86 -4.26 -9.11
CA GLY A 148 -19.39 -5.23 -10.10
C GLY A 148 -17.93 -5.66 -9.91
N LEU A 149 -17.44 -5.63 -8.68
CA LEU A 149 -16.07 -6.02 -8.32
C LEU A 149 -15.98 -7.55 -8.28
N THR A 150 -14.90 -8.08 -8.85
CA THR A 150 -14.60 -9.52 -8.79
C THR A 150 -13.58 -9.75 -7.69
N GLU A 151 -13.88 -10.62 -6.73
CA GLU A 151 -12.94 -10.97 -5.66
C GLU A 151 -11.68 -11.64 -6.22
N GLY A 152 -10.51 -11.30 -5.66
CA GLY A 152 -9.23 -11.84 -6.11
C GLY A 152 -8.09 -10.84 -6.02
N ALA A 153 -6.92 -11.24 -6.53
CA ALA A 153 -5.75 -10.38 -6.66
C ALA A 153 -5.43 -10.16 -8.14
N PHE A 154 -5.31 -8.90 -8.54
CA PHE A 154 -5.10 -8.46 -9.92
C PHE A 154 -3.78 -7.69 -9.96
N VAL A 155 -2.81 -8.23 -10.68
CA VAL A 155 -1.44 -7.69 -10.70
C VAL A 155 -1.17 -7.06 -12.05
N THR A 156 -0.77 -5.79 -12.03
CA THR A 156 -0.27 -5.06 -13.19
C THR A 156 1.22 -4.81 -13.00
N ASN A 157 2.02 -5.26 -13.97
CA ASN A 157 3.45 -4.98 -13.99
C ASN A 157 3.69 -3.58 -14.53
N LEU A 158 4.59 -2.85 -13.87
CA LEU A 158 5.04 -1.51 -14.23
C LEU A 158 6.54 -1.56 -14.57
N PRO A 159 7.09 -0.53 -15.26
CA PRO A 159 8.51 -0.43 -15.50
C PRO A 159 9.36 -0.52 -14.21
N GLY A 160 10.56 -1.10 -14.31
CA GLY A 160 11.49 -1.23 -13.19
C GLY A 160 11.19 -2.38 -12.24
N ASP A 161 10.56 -3.45 -12.74
CA ASP A 161 10.12 -4.62 -11.95
C ASP A 161 9.16 -4.28 -10.79
N GLN A 162 8.43 -3.17 -10.95
CA GLN A 162 7.44 -2.69 -10.00
C GLN A 162 6.07 -3.28 -10.32
N THR A 163 5.17 -3.32 -9.33
CA THR A 163 3.81 -3.82 -9.54
C THR A 163 2.76 -2.95 -8.85
N LEU A 164 1.62 -2.78 -9.52
CA LEU A 164 0.36 -2.43 -8.87
C LEU A 164 -0.44 -3.71 -8.64
N THR A 165 -0.75 -4.03 -7.39
CA THR A 165 -1.63 -5.15 -7.04
C THR A 165 -2.95 -4.62 -6.48
N VAL A 166 -4.07 -4.97 -7.11
CA VAL A 166 -5.40 -4.72 -6.58
C VAL A 166 -5.92 -5.99 -5.93
N VAL A 167 -6.27 -5.94 -4.65
CA VAL A 167 -6.83 -7.07 -3.90
C VAL A 167 -8.27 -6.74 -3.53
N VAL A 168 -9.22 -7.45 -4.14
CA VAL A 168 -10.65 -7.33 -3.86
C VAL A 168 -11.07 -8.43 -2.90
N GLY A 169 -11.66 -8.05 -1.78
CA GLY A 169 -12.13 -9.01 -0.78
C GLY A 169 -10.99 -9.61 0.03
N ALA A 170 -9.97 -8.80 0.35
CA ALA A 170 -8.96 -9.20 1.31
C ALA A 170 -9.63 -9.58 2.63
N THR A 171 -9.70 -10.87 2.92
CA THR A 171 -10.00 -11.32 4.28
C THR A 171 -8.86 -10.80 5.14
N PRO A 172 -9.13 -10.17 6.31
CA PRO A 172 -8.08 -9.78 7.23
C PRO A 172 -7.20 -11.00 7.46
N VAL A 173 -5.97 -10.99 6.94
CA VAL A 173 -5.06 -12.11 7.15
C VAL A 173 -4.81 -12.11 8.67
N PRO A 174 -5.18 -13.19 9.39
CA PRO A 174 -4.94 -13.25 10.82
C PRO A 174 -3.46 -12.94 11.05
N LEU A 175 -3.17 -11.97 11.92
CA LEU A 175 -1.80 -11.59 12.26
C LEU A 175 -0.96 -12.86 12.40
N PRO A 176 0.22 -12.94 11.76
CA PRO A 176 1.05 -14.13 11.83
C PRO A 176 1.14 -14.59 13.28
N ALA A 177 0.73 -15.84 13.54
CA ALA A 177 0.71 -16.39 14.90
C ALA A 177 2.09 -16.33 15.58
N SER A 178 3.15 -16.06 14.80
CA SER A 178 4.51 -15.77 15.25
C SER A 178 4.61 -14.60 16.22
N LEU A 179 3.78 -13.56 16.14
CA LEU A 179 3.86 -12.43 17.09
C LEU A 179 3.39 -12.83 18.50
N PRO A 180 2.18 -13.41 18.66
CA PRO A 180 1.76 -13.98 19.94
C PRO A 180 2.71 -15.09 20.43
N LEU A 181 3.21 -15.96 19.55
CA LEU A 181 4.16 -17.02 19.90
C LEU A 181 5.50 -16.46 20.39
N LEU A 182 6.04 -15.44 19.72
CA LEU A 182 7.28 -14.78 20.12
C LEU A 182 7.10 -14.06 21.46
N ALA A 183 5.98 -13.35 21.64
CA ALA A 183 5.64 -12.72 22.92
C ALA A 183 5.51 -13.76 24.04
N ALA A 184 4.87 -14.90 23.79
CA ALA A 184 4.75 -15.99 24.75
C ALA A 184 6.09 -16.63 25.08
N ALA A 185 6.95 -16.86 24.08
CA ALA A 185 8.29 -17.42 24.27
C ALA A 185 9.18 -16.48 25.10
N LEU A 186 9.17 -15.18 24.81
CA LEU A 186 9.90 -14.17 25.57
C LEU A 186 9.36 -14.04 27.00
N GLY A 187 8.03 -14.04 27.18
CA GLY A 187 7.39 -14.05 28.49
C GLY A 187 7.77 -15.29 29.32
N GLY A 188 7.80 -16.47 28.69
CA GLY A 188 8.22 -17.72 29.31
C GLY A 188 9.68 -17.70 29.79
N LEU A 189 10.58 -17.16 28.97
CA LEU A 189 11.99 -16.99 29.34
C LEU A 189 12.17 -16.06 30.55
N VAL A 190 11.43 -14.95 30.61
CA VAL A 190 11.46 -14.02 31.77
C VAL A 190 10.93 -14.71 33.02
N PHE A 191 9.84 -15.46 32.92
CA PHE A 191 9.26 -16.19 34.05
C PHE A 191 10.23 -17.26 34.58
N TRP A 192 10.87 -18.02 33.69
CA TRP A 192 11.84 -19.04 34.09
C TRP A 192 13.05 -18.45 34.80
N ARG A 193 13.57 -17.31 34.30
CA ARG A 193 14.69 -16.60 34.93
C ARG A 193 14.38 -16.13 36.36
N ARG A 194 13.14 -15.71 36.64
CA ARG A 194 12.72 -15.28 37.98
C ARG A 194 12.60 -16.42 38.98
N ARG A 195 12.46 -17.66 38.52
CA ARG A 195 12.34 -18.84 39.39
C ARG A 195 13.69 -19.46 39.77
N ALA A 196 14.73 -19.19 38.99
CA ALA A 196 16.09 -19.69 39.21
C ALA A 196 16.96 -18.77 40.09
N ALA A 197 16.49 -17.55 40.40
CA ALA A 197 17.10 -16.60 41.33
C ALA A 197 16.39 -16.66 42.68
#